data_AF-A0A530CD78-F1
#
_entry.id   AF-A0A530CD78-F1
#
_cell.length_a   1.000
_cell.length_b   1.000
_cell.length_c   1.000
_cell.angle_alpha   90.00
_cell.angle_beta   90.00
_cell.angle_gamma   90.00
#
_symmetry.space_group_name_H-M   'P 1'
#
loop_
_entity.id
_entity.type
_entity.pdbx_description
1 polymer ?
#
loop_
_entity_poly.entity_id
_entity_poly.type
_entity_poly.pdbx_seq_one_letter_code
_entity_poly.pdbx_strand_id
1 'polypeptide(L)'
;MPVRRKIDRHRPAELAVWRDWFAWGHDYFSHLLDAGIVAEHQQQPDEATARAAWQRCGEAFLAEYAAEQARECYPSEEPPHALAVFGPPNGRRRYAGS
;
A
#
# COMPACT_ATOMS: atom_id res chain seq x y z
N MET A 1 -0.57 9.04 -22.29
CA MET A 1 -2.02 8.80 -22.06
C MET A 1 -2.20 8.36 -20.62
N PRO A 2 -3.07 9.00 -19.81
CA PRO A 2 -3.29 8.54 -18.44
C PRO A 2 -4.22 7.33 -18.48
N VAL A 3 -3.70 6.16 -18.12
CA VAL A 3 -4.51 4.96 -17.95
C VAL A 3 -5.23 5.11 -16.61
N ARG A 4 -6.47 5.62 -16.63
CA ARG A 4 -7.33 5.62 -15.45
C ARG A 4 -7.71 4.17 -15.14
N ARG A 5 -6.92 3.49 -14.30
CA ARG A 5 -7.35 2.23 -13.69
C ARG A 5 -8.60 2.56 -12.86
N LYS A 6 -9.70 1.85 -13.12
CA LYS A 6 -10.88 1.90 -12.24
C LYS A 6 -10.41 1.49 -10.85
N ILE A 7 -10.54 2.40 -9.89
CA ILE A 7 -10.52 2.02 -8.48
C ILE A 7 -11.59 0.94 -8.32
N ASP A 8 -11.16 -0.25 -7.94
CA ASP A 8 -12.07 -1.37 -7.74
C ASP A 8 -13.02 -1.01 -6.59
N ARG A 9 -14.33 -0.96 -6.88
CA ARG A 9 -15.36 -0.54 -5.90
C ARG A 9 -15.47 -1.50 -4.71
N HIS A 10 -14.91 -2.70 -4.83
CA HIS A 10 -14.90 -3.69 -3.75
C HIS A 10 -13.72 -3.51 -2.80
N ARG A 11 -12.74 -2.65 -3.12
CA ARG A 11 -11.66 -2.28 -2.20
C ARG A 11 -12.15 -1.26 -1.19
N PRO A 12 -11.71 -1.32 0.09
CA PRO A 12 -11.87 -0.18 0.97
C PRO A 12 -11.26 1.05 0.28
N ALA A 13 -12.02 2.13 0.14
CA ALA A 13 -11.62 3.32 -0.62
C ALA A 13 -10.25 3.86 -0.18
N GLU A 14 -9.94 3.74 1.10
CA GLU A 14 -8.64 4.08 1.69
C GLU A 14 -7.50 3.20 1.15
N LEU A 15 -7.68 1.87 1.04
CA LEU A 15 -6.64 0.99 0.51
C LEU A 15 -6.27 1.33 -0.93
N ALA A 16 -7.26 1.65 -1.76
CA ALA A 16 -7.01 2.04 -3.14
C ALA A 16 -6.15 3.31 -3.25
N VAL A 17 -6.31 4.25 -2.32
CA VAL A 17 -5.52 5.49 -2.24
C VAL A 17 -4.06 5.21 -1.87
N TRP A 18 -3.82 4.30 -0.93
CA TRP A 18 -2.48 4.01 -0.42
C TRP A 18 -1.71 2.92 -1.19
N ARG A 19 -2.36 2.23 -2.13
CA ARG A 19 -1.85 0.99 -2.74
C ARG A 19 -0.48 1.16 -3.38
N ASP A 20 -0.31 2.17 -4.24
CA ASP A 20 0.95 2.35 -4.98
C ASP A 20 2.08 2.76 -4.04
N TRP A 21 1.78 3.62 -3.08
CA TRP A 21 2.74 4.04 -2.07
C TRP A 21 3.16 2.86 -1.18
N PHE A 22 2.23 1.98 -0.77
CA PHE A 22 2.58 0.78 -0.01
C PHE A 22 3.42 -0.23 -0.79
N ALA A 23 3.16 -0.39 -2.09
CA ALA A 23 3.91 -1.30 -2.93
C ALA A 23 5.33 -0.79 -3.24
N TRP A 24 5.44 0.49 -3.62
CA TRP A 24 6.65 1.01 -4.27
C TRP A 24 7.27 2.24 -3.58
N GLY A 25 6.61 2.81 -2.57
CA GLY A 25 7.02 4.08 -1.94
C GLY A 25 6.74 5.31 -2.78
N HIS A 26 6.04 5.15 -3.91
CA HIS A 26 5.71 6.21 -4.85
C HIS A 26 4.22 6.19 -5.18
N ASP A 27 3.63 7.38 -5.19
CA ASP A 27 2.26 7.59 -5.66
C ASP A 27 2.25 7.94 -7.15
N TYR A 28 2.27 6.91 -8.01
CA TYR A 28 2.36 7.08 -9.46
C TYR A 28 1.15 7.77 -10.09
N PHE A 29 0.00 7.75 -9.41
CA PHE A 29 -1.26 8.24 -9.94
C PHE A 29 -1.83 9.42 -9.15
N SER A 30 -1.02 10.02 -8.27
CA SER A 30 -1.42 11.17 -7.45
C SER A 30 -2.65 10.89 -6.58
N HIS A 31 -2.87 9.63 -6.19
CA HIS A 31 -4.00 9.23 -5.36
C HIS A 31 -3.94 9.82 -3.95
N LEU A 32 -2.74 9.97 -3.39
CA LEU A 32 -2.54 10.65 -2.10
C LEU A 32 -2.83 12.14 -2.21
N LEU A 33 -2.48 12.76 -3.34
CA LEU A 33 -2.77 14.18 -3.61
C LEU A 33 -4.27 14.40 -3.77
N ASP A 34 -4.93 13.58 -4.59
CA ASP A 34 -6.38 13.64 -4.83
C ASP A 34 -7.19 13.40 -3.55
N ALA A 35 -6.66 12.59 -2.62
CA ALA A 35 -7.25 12.35 -1.32
C ALA A 35 -6.95 13.45 -0.27
N GLY A 36 -6.13 14.46 -0.63
CA GLY A 36 -5.72 15.53 0.27
C GLY A 36 -4.78 15.08 1.40
N ILE A 37 -4.12 13.93 1.23
CA ILE A 37 -3.17 13.36 2.18
C ILE A 37 -1.82 14.04 2.04
N VAL A 38 -1.43 14.39 0.82
CA VAL A 38 -0.22 15.17 0.53
C VAL A 38 -0.58 16.48 -0.18
N ALA A 39 0.26 17.49 0.00
CA ALA A 39 0.14 18.76 -0.71
C ALA A 39 0.78 18.68 -2.10
N GLU A 40 0.39 19.56 -3.03
CA GLU A 40 0.92 19.58 -4.41
C GLU A 40 2.45 19.70 -4.48
N HIS A 41 3.06 20.39 -3.51
CA HIS A 41 4.51 20.55 -3.39
C HIS A 41 5.20 19.42 -2.62
N GLN A 42 4.44 18.45 -2.09
CA GLN A 42 4.93 17.38 -1.24
C GLN A 42 4.58 16.03 -1.86
N GLN A 43 5.56 15.35 -2.45
CA GLN A 43 5.33 14.08 -3.14
C GLN A 43 5.34 12.86 -2.21
N GLN A 44 5.66 13.06 -0.93
CA GLN A 44 5.68 11.99 0.07
C GLN A 44 4.74 12.32 1.24
N PRO A 45 3.94 11.34 1.69
CA PRO A 45 3.17 11.47 2.91
C PRO A 45 4.09 11.59 4.11
N ASP A 46 3.62 12.29 5.14
CA ASP A 46 4.34 12.29 6.40
C ASP A 46 4.36 10.87 7.00
N GLU A 47 5.46 10.54 7.67
CA GLU A 47 5.70 9.20 8.19
C GLU A 47 4.59 8.76 9.17
N ALA A 48 4.06 9.69 9.98
CA ALA A 48 3.04 9.38 10.97
C ALA A 48 1.70 8.99 10.31
N THR A 49 1.27 9.74 9.30
CA THR A 49 0.07 9.46 8.51
C THR A 49 0.22 8.16 7.73
N ALA A 50 1.37 7.97 7.07
CA ALA A 50 1.66 6.73 6.34
C ALA A 50 1.65 5.50 7.26
N ARG A 51 2.24 5.63 8.46
CA ARG A 51 2.24 4.57 9.48
C ARG A 51 0.83 4.30 10.03
N ALA A 52 0.05 5.33 10.28
CA ALA A 52 -1.33 5.18 10.74
C ALA A 52 -2.20 4.49 9.69
N ALA A 53 -2.07 4.85 8.42
CA ALA A 53 -2.73 4.16 7.32
C ALA A 53 -2.28 2.71 7.24
N TRP A 54 -0.97 2.45 7.31
CA TRP A 54 -0.42 1.09 7.29
C TRP A 54 -1.00 0.20 8.41
N GLN A 55 -1.18 0.73 9.61
CA GLN A 55 -1.82 0.01 10.72
C GLN A 55 -3.29 -0.33 10.46
N ARG A 56 -4.03 0.52 9.72
CA ARG A 56 -5.45 0.31 9.43
C ARG A 56 -5.69 -0.65 8.27
N CYS A 57 -4.95 -0.50 7.17
CA CYS A 57 -5.22 -1.21 5.92
C CYS A 57 -4.07 -2.10 5.42
N GLY A 58 -2.94 -2.16 6.12
CA GLY A 58 -1.77 -2.94 5.69
C GLY A 58 -2.01 -4.44 5.60
N GLU A 59 -2.83 -5.03 6.47
CA GLU A 59 -3.20 -6.46 6.36
C GLU A 59 -3.99 -6.75 5.08
N ALA A 60 -4.98 -5.89 4.77
CA ALA A 60 -5.78 -6.02 3.55
C ALA A 60 -4.90 -5.83 2.31
N PHE A 61 -3.98 -4.87 2.35
CA PHE A 61 -2.97 -4.68 1.30
C PHE A 61 -2.14 -5.94 1.08
N LEU A 62 -1.55 -6.52 2.14
CA LEU A 62 -0.67 -7.69 2.03
C LEU A 62 -1.42 -8.90 1.47
N ALA A 63 -2.67 -9.11 1.88
CA ALA A 63 -3.51 -10.19 1.34
C ALA A 63 -3.76 -10.02 -0.16
N GLU A 64 -4.10 -8.82 -0.62
CA GLU A 64 -4.30 -8.54 -2.04
C GLU A 64 -2.99 -8.60 -2.83
N TYR A 65 -1.91 -8.07 -2.28
CA TYR A 65 -0.58 -8.08 -2.91
C TYR A 65 -0.09 -9.51 -3.09
N ALA A 66 -0.18 -10.36 -2.07
CA ALA A 66 0.19 -11.77 -2.18
C ALA A 66 -0.67 -12.53 -3.21
N ALA A 67 -1.98 -12.24 -3.28
CA ALA A 67 -2.87 -12.84 -4.27
C ALA A 67 -2.55 -12.38 -5.71
N GLU A 68 -2.12 -11.13 -5.91
CA GLU A 68 -1.67 -10.64 -7.21
C GLU A 68 -0.33 -11.30 -7.59
N GLN A 69 0.66 -11.30 -6.69
CA GLN A 69 1.96 -11.95 -6.89
C GLN A 69 1.83 -13.42 -7.26
N ALA A 70 0.94 -14.16 -6.61
CA ALA A 70 0.69 -15.57 -6.91
C ALA A 70 0.14 -15.82 -8.32
N ARG A 71 -0.41 -14.79 -8.98
CA ARG A 71 -0.94 -14.84 -10.35
C ARG A 71 0.06 -14.33 -11.39
N GLU A 72 1.13 -13.68 -10.96
CA GLU A 72 2.18 -13.19 -11.85
C GLU A 72 3.08 -14.34 -12.31
N CYS A 73 3.51 -14.25 -13.57
CA CYS A 73 4.44 -15.23 -14.15
C CYS A 73 5.85 -15.11 -13.55
N TYR A 74 6.18 -13.92 -13.02
CA TYR A 74 7.45 -13.59 -12.36
C TYR A 74 7.17 -12.81 -11.06
N PRO A 75 6.80 -13.50 -9.96
CA PRO A 75 6.55 -12.83 -8.70
C PRO A 75 7.82 -12.14 -8.21
N SER A 76 7.71 -10.87 -7.82
CA SER A 76 8.77 -10.19 -7.06
C SER A 76 9.09 -10.94 -5.75
N GLU A 77 10.37 -11.22 -5.52
CA GLU A 77 10.89 -11.75 -4.25
C GLU A 77 11.03 -10.66 -3.18
N GLU A 78 11.05 -9.39 -3.58
CA GLU A 78 11.20 -8.27 -2.68
C GLU A 78 9.89 -7.97 -1.94
N PRO A 79 9.96 -7.69 -0.62
CA PRO A 79 8.79 -7.26 0.12
C PRO A 79 8.30 -5.89 -0.38
N PRO A 80 6.99 -5.62 -0.32
CA PRO A 80 6.47 -4.31 -0.67
C PRO A 80 7.04 -3.22 0.24
N HIS A 81 7.20 -2.00 -0.30
CA HIS A 81 7.84 -0.87 0.37
C HIS A 81 7.38 -0.65 1.81
N ALA A 82 6.07 -0.59 2.07
CA ALA A 82 5.56 -0.34 3.42
C ALA A 82 5.91 -1.43 4.43
N LEU A 83 6.02 -2.69 3.98
CA LEU A 83 6.48 -3.79 4.82
C LEU A 83 7.97 -3.65 5.14
N ALA A 84 8.78 -3.21 4.17
CA ALA A 84 10.21 -2.95 4.38
C ALA A 84 10.46 -1.75 5.31
N VAL A 85 9.68 -0.68 5.17
CA VAL A 85 9.84 0.57 5.95
C VAL A 85 9.26 0.45 7.36
N PHE A 86 8.03 -0.03 7.50
CA PHE A 86 7.32 -0.03 8.78
C PHE A 86 7.28 -1.39 9.48
N GLY A 87 7.64 -2.47 8.78
CA GLY A 87 7.44 -3.83 9.26
C GLY A 87 5.97 -4.27 9.26
N PRO A 88 5.63 -5.35 9.96
CA PRO A 88 4.26 -5.88 9.98
C PRO A 88 3.24 -4.87 10.56
N PRO A 89 2.08 -4.68 9.92
CA PRO A 89 1.13 -3.61 10.24
C PRO A 89 0.58 -3.65 11.68
N ASN A 90 0.44 -4.84 12.27
CA ASN A 90 -0.11 -5.00 13.62
C ASN A 90 0.95 -5.18 14.72
N GLY A 91 2.24 -5.04 14.43
CA GLY A 91 3.33 -5.23 15.41
C GLY A 91 3.40 -6.64 16.05
N ARG A 92 2.47 -7.54 15.74
CA ARG A 92 2.46 -8.91 16.20
C ARG A 92 3.29 -9.74 15.24
N ARG A 93 4.50 -10.11 15.68
CA ARG A 93 5.09 -11.40 15.31
C ARG A 93 4.04 -12.47 15.58
N ARG A 94 3.24 -12.84 14.59
CA ARG A 94 2.58 -14.14 14.55
C ARG A 94 3.55 -15.14 13.92
N TYR A 95 4.68 -15.33 14.58
CA TYR A 95 5.39 -16.61 14.53
C TYR A 95 5.15 -17.26 15.89
N ALA A 96 4.01 -17.92 15.98
CA ALA A 96 3.68 -18.84 17.07
C ALA A 96 2.97 -20.04 16.42
N GLY A 97 3.68 -21.18 16.37
CA GLY A 97 3.20 -22.49 15.95
C GLY A 97 3.29 -22.74 14.43
N SER A 98 3.91 -23.79 13.92
CA SER A 98 4.28 -25.09 14.51
C SER A 98 5.53 -25.67 13.85
#